data_AF-M3DBU1-F1
#
_entry.id   AF-M3DBU1-F1
#
_cell.length_a   1.000
_cell.length_b   1.000
_cell.length_c   1.000
_cell.angle_alpha   90.00
_cell.angle_beta   90.00
_cell.angle_gamma   90.00
#
_symmetry.space_group_name_H-M   'P 1'
#
loop_
_entity.id
_entity.type
_entity.pdbx_description
1 polymer ?
#
loop_
_entity_poly.entity_id
_entity_poly.type
_entity_poly.pdbx_seq_one_letter_code
_entity_poly.pdbx_strand_id
1 'polypeptide(L)'
;MVEIPGTGTPIIGHQLTWLAEEGVTDVVVSCGHLAEVLQKWLESTDLPVSVTTVVEPEPLGRGGGLKYAAARLPHPDRPWFATNGDIWTRFSLRDMADFHAERDAVATVALARPRLPWGAVRTDGFGLISDFIEAPPSTFEINAGVYVFSPEFAGLLPERGDHERTTFPHLARERRLAGFTIPQGSYWRAIDTAKDLTEAAKELASHGR
;
A
#
# COMPACT_ATOMS: atom_id res chain seq x y z
N MET A 1 -6.06 10.58 14.10
CA MET A 1 -5.73 9.20 13.71
C MET A 1 -7.00 8.55 13.20
N VAL A 2 -6.95 7.82 12.10
CA VAL A 2 -8.14 7.20 11.51
C VAL A 2 -8.29 5.79 12.09
N GLU A 3 -9.38 5.59 12.83
CA GLU A 3 -9.75 4.30 13.41
C GLU A 3 -10.68 3.53 12.47
N ILE A 4 -10.50 2.21 12.37
CA ILE A 4 -11.48 1.35 11.72
C ILE A 4 -12.65 1.13 12.68
N PRO A 5 -13.87 1.60 12.35
CA PRO A 5 -15.01 1.50 13.25
C PRO A 5 -15.28 0.05 13.67
N GLY A 6 -15.52 -0.16 14.97
CA GLY A 6 -15.81 -1.47 15.55
C GLY A 6 -14.58 -2.28 15.98
N THR A 7 -13.35 -1.80 15.71
CA THR A 7 -12.11 -2.49 16.11
C THR A 7 -11.38 -1.82 17.28
N GLY A 8 -11.63 -0.54 17.57
CA GLY A 8 -10.82 0.21 18.55
C GLY A 8 -9.38 0.46 18.10
N THR A 9 -9.02 0.09 16.86
CA THR A 9 -7.64 0.04 16.37
C THR A 9 -7.49 0.91 15.12
N PRO A 10 -6.48 1.80 15.07
CA PRO A 10 -6.18 2.61 13.89
C PRO A 10 -5.68 1.78 12.72
N ILE A 11 -5.79 2.32 11.49
CA ILE A 11 -5.30 1.66 10.26
C ILE A 11 -3.87 1.14 10.44
N ILE A 12 -2.98 1.99 10.97
CA ILE A 12 -1.59 1.60 11.21
C ILE A 12 -1.45 0.40 12.16
N GLY A 13 -2.32 0.25 13.16
CA GLY A 13 -2.30 -0.92 14.05
C GLY A 13 -2.65 -2.22 13.31
N HIS A 14 -3.62 -2.16 12.38
CA HIS A 14 -3.93 -3.28 11.49
C HIS A 14 -2.77 -3.59 10.53
N GLN A 15 -2.12 -2.55 9.99
CA GLN A 15 -0.95 -2.70 9.12
C GLN A 15 0.23 -3.35 9.86
N LEU A 16 0.56 -2.88 11.07
CA LEU A 16 1.66 -3.43 11.86
C LEU A 16 1.41 -4.90 12.24
N THR A 17 0.16 -5.24 12.57
CA THR A 17 -0.23 -6.64 12.83
C THR A 17 -0.05 -7.51 11.58
N TRP A 18 -0.56 -7.07 10.43
CA TRP A 18 -0.41 -7.81 9.18
C TRP A 18 1.07 -7.96 8.78
N LEU A 19 1.86 -6.89 8.88
CA LEU A 19 3.31 -6.95 8.62
C LEU A 19 4.00 -7.98 9.53
N ALA A 20 3.64 -8.03 10.82
CA ALA A 20 4.16 -9.03 11.75
C ALA A 20 3.79 -10.46 11.37
N GLU A 21 2.52 -10.70 11.00
CA GLU A 21 2.02 -12.00 10.53
C GLU A 21 2.77 -12.48 9.29
N GLU A 22 3.15 -11.56 8.41
CA GLU A 22 3.95 -11.83 7.22
C GLU A 22 5.46 -11.99 7.50
N GLY A 23 5.91 -11.73 8.73
CA GLY A 23 7.28 -11.94 9.20
C GLY A 23 8.17 -10.70 9.18
N VAL A 24 7.61 -9.50 9.00
CA VAL A 24 8.35 -8.24 9.17
C VAL A 24 8.59 -7.98 10.66
N THR A 25 9.83 -7.66 11.03
CA THR A 25 10.23 -7.41 12.42
C THR A 25 10.45 -5.95 12.74
N ASP A 26 10.82 -5.14 11.74
CA ASP A 26 11.24 -3.75 11.90
C ASP A 26 10.47 -2.87 10.91
N VAL A 27 9.83 -1.82 11.41
CA VAL A 27 9.02 -0.90 10.63
C VAL A 27 9.46 0.54 10.90
N VAL A 28 9.73 1.28 9.82
CA VAL A 28 9.92 2.73 9.87
C VAL A 28 8.63 3.42 9.46
N VAL A 29 8.08 4.23 10.35
CA VAL A 29 6.86 5.01 10.11
C VAL A 29 7.24 6.43 9.71
N SER A 30 6.99 6.77 8.45
CA SER A 30 7.17 8.14 7.95
C SER A 30 6.01 9.03 8.42
N CYS A 31 6.32 9.96 9.30
CA CYS A 31 5.40 10.90 9.91
C CYS A 31 5.51 12.27 9.24
N GLY A 32 4.36 12.86 8.91
CA GLY A 32 4.26 14.24 8.44
C GLY A 32 3.36 15.07 9.35
N HIS A 33 2.28 15.62 8.79
CA HIS A 33 1.27 16.34 9.55
C HIS A 33 0.68 15.46 10.68
N LEU A 34 0.53 16.02 11.89
CA LEU A 34 0.07 15.32 13.10
C LEU A 34 0.98 14.18 13.61
N ALA A 35 2.29 14.24 13.31
CA ALA A 35 3.29 13.29 13.80
C ALA A 35 3.17 12.99 15.31
N GLU A 36 2.97 14.01 16.15
CA GLU A 36 2.87 13.87 17.61
C GLU A 36 1.75 12.91 18.04
N VAL A 37 0.60 12.94 17.38
CA VAL A 37 -0.54 12.07 17.69
C VAL A 37 -0.20 10.62 17.37
N LEU A 38 0.50 10.40 16.25
CA LEU A 38 0.91 9.08 15.81
C LEU A 38 2.00 8.51 16.71
N GLN A 39 3.03 9.32 17.02
CA GLN A 39 4.12 8.96 17.92
C GLN A 39 3.61 8.57 19.30
N LYS A 40 2.73 9.40 19.89
CA LYS A 40 2.14 9.13 21.20
C LYS A 40 1.42 7.78 21.24
N TRP A 41 0.65 7.45 20.20
CA TRP A 41 -0.04 6.16 20.13
C TRP A 41 0.93 4.99 19.99
N LEU A 42 1.94 5.12 19.12
CA LEU A 42 2.97 4.09 18.92
C LEU A 42 3.79 3.84 20.19
N GLU A 43 4.06 4.88 20.99
CA GLU A 43 4.77 4.76 22.28
C GLU A 43 3.89 4.16 23.39
N SER A 44 2.57 4.35 23.33
CA SER A 44 1.64 3.88 24.37
C SER A 44 1.05 2.50 24.11
N THR A 45 1.29 1.93 22.93
CA THR A 45 0.66 0.67 22.48
C THR A 45 1.68 -0.45 22.48
N ASP A 46 1.26 -1.65 22.88
CA ASP A 46 2.09 -2.86 22.72
C ASP A 46 2.06 -3.28 21.23
N LEU A 47 3.22 -3.29 20.59
CA LEU A 47 3.34 -3.49 19.15
C LEU A 47 4.00 -4.85 18.86
N PRO A 48 3.51 -5.60 17.83
CA PRO A 48 4.08 -6.90 17.48
C PRO A 48 5.42 -6.80 16.72
N VAL A 49 5.88 -5.58 16.42
CA VAL A 49 7.10 -5.26 15.66
C VAL A 49 7.86 -4.10 16.31
N SER A 50 9.16 -4.01 16.02
CA SER A 50 9.98 -2.86 16.37
C SER A 50 9.62 -1.68 15.47
N VAL A 51 9.22 -0.55 16.06
CA VAL A 51 8.82 0.65 15.31
C VAL A 51 9.76 1.81 15.56
N THR A 52 10.25 2.41 14.47
CA THR A 52 10.95 3.71 14.49
C THR A 52 10.12 4.76 13.78
N THR A 53 9.86 5.89 14.43
CA THR A 53 9.17 7.02 13.79
C THR A 53 10.17 8.02 13.23
N VAL A 54 9.89 8.54 12.04
CA VAL A 54 10.73 9.54 11.38
C VAL A 54 9.86 10.69 10.93
N VAL A 55 10.21 11.90 11.34
CA VAL A 55 9.45 13.10 11.00
C VAL A 55 10.21 13.87 9.94
N GLU A 56 9.59 14.10 8.79
CA GLU A 56 10.19 14.93 7.75
C GLU A 56 10.36 16.37 8.26
N PRO A 57 11.53 17.01 8.09
CA PRO A 57 11.75 18.38 8.56
C PRO A 57 10.92 19.41 7.78
N GLU A 58 10.52 19.04 6.56
CA GLU A 58 9.69 19.81 5.66
C GLU A 58 9.02 18.83 4.66
N PRO A 59 7.94 19.20 3.97
CA PRO A 59 7.29 18.31 3.02
C PRO A 59 8.24 17.95 1.84
N LEU A 60 8.74 16.71 1.79
CA LEU A 60 9.61 16.24 0.71
C LEU A 60 8.82 15.59 -0.43
N GLY A 61 7.52 15.34 -0.25
CA GLY A 61 6.68 14.62 -1.19
C GLY A 61 6.87 13.10 -1.10
N ARG A 62 6.04 12.31 -1.79
CA ARG A 62 5.99 10.85 -1.62
C ARG A 62 7.34 10.15 -1.82
N GLY A 63 8.06 10.50 -2.88
CA GLY A 63 9.37 9.92 -3.18
C GLY A 63 10.46 10.40 -2.21
N GLY A 64 10.47 11.69 -1.88
CA GLY A 64 11.44 12.26 -0.94
C GLY A 64 11.26 11.76 0.49
N GLY A 65 10.01 11.69 0.97
CA GLY A 65 9.66 11.12 2.28
C GLY A 65 10.01 9.64 2.35
N LEU A 66 9.71 8.87 1.29
CA LEU A 66 10.10 7.46 1.20
C LEU A 66 11.63 7.29 1.28
N LYS A 67 12.40 8.14 0.58
CA LYS A 67 13.87 8.14 0.66
C LYS A 67 14.37 8.46 2.06
N TYR A 68 13.78 9.49 2.68
CA TYR A 68 14.11 9.91 4.03
C TYR A 68 13.86 8.79 5.06
N ALA A 69 12.74 8.07 4.92
CA ALA A 69 12.41 6.93 5.76
C ALA A 69 13.31 5.73 5.50
N ALA A 70 13.57 5.39 4.23
CA ALA A 70 14.44 4.27 3.85
C ALA A 70 15.85 4.39 4.45
N ALA A 71 16.38 5.62 4.60
CA ALA A 71 17.67 5.86 5.24
C ALA A 71 17.73 5.49 6.74
N ARG A 72 16.60 5.21 7.39
CA ARG A 72 16.52 4.71 8.78
C ARG A 72 16.28 3.21 8.90
N LEU A 73 16.17 2.48 7.78
CA LEU A 73 16.00 1.04 7.85
C LEU A 73 17.25 0.39 8.47
N PRO A 74 17.08 -0.60 9.36
CA PRO A 74 18.21 -1.24 10.05
C PRO A 74 19.08 -2.10 9.13
N HIS A 75 18.55 -2.49 7.97
CA HIS A 75 19.20 -3.37 7.00
C HIS A 75 19.15 -2.76 5.59
N PRO A 76 19.95 -1.73 5.30
CA PRO A 76 19.90 -1.00 4.02
C PRO A 76 20.30 -1.87 2.82
N ASP A 77 21.06 -2.96 3.05
CA ASP A 77 21.53 -3.87 2.01
C ASP A 77 20.56 -5.03 1.71
N ARG A 78 19.36 -5.05 2.33
CA ARG A 78 18.34 -6.07 2.11
C ARG A 78 17.13 -5.50 1.36
N PRO A 79 16.40 -6.35 0.60
CA PRO A 79 15.10 -5.95 0.08
C PRO A 79 14.16 -5.53 1.20
N TRP A 80 13.29 -4.57 0.93
CA TRP A 80 12.42 -3.97 1.93
C TRP A 80 11.04 -3.68 1.34
N PHE A 81 10.03 -3.69 2.21
CA PHE A 81 8.66 -3.39 1.84
C PHE A 81 8.31 -1.94 2.15
N ALA A 82 7.38 -1.38 1.39
CA ALA A 82 6.72 -0.15 1.75
C ALA A 82 5.22 -0.26 1.51
N THR A 83 4.42 0.43 2.33
CA THR A 83 2.98 0.52 2.16
C THR A 83 2.54 1.96 2.42
N ASN A 84 1.59 2.47 1.64
CA ASN A 84 0.94 3.73 1.94
C ASN A 84 0.13 3.60 3.24
N GLY A 85 0.04 4.68 4.03
CA GLY A 85 -0.59 4.66 5.37
C GLY A 85 -2.12 4.58 5.38
N ASP A 86 -2.75 4.70 4.21
CA ASP A 86 -4.19 4.62 3.96
C ASP A 86 -4.64 3.24 3.43
N ILE A 87 -3.70 2.33 3.14
CA ILE A 87 -3.99 1.02 2.58
C ILE A 87 -4.29 0.02 3.69
N TRP A 88 -5.43 -0.64 3.56
CA TRP A 88 -5.78 -1.78 4.38
C TRP A 88 -5.94 -3.03 3.52
N THR A 89 -5.08 -4.01 3.76
CA THR A 89 -4.98 -5.20 2.91
C THR A 89 -4.50 -6.42 3.69
N ARG A 90 -4.76 -7.61 3.15
CA ARG A 90 -4.25 -8.89 3.63
C ARG A 90 -3.94 -9.79 2.43
N PHE A 91 -2.67 -9.93 2.11
CA PHE A 91 -2.13 -10.92 1.16
C PHE A 91 -0.71 -11.31 1.58
N SER A 92 -0.20 -12.41 1.01
CA SER A 92 1.13 -12.94 1.31
C SER A 92 2.22 -12.00 0.78
N LEU A 93 2.96 -11.34 1.68
CA LEU A 93 4.15 -10.57 1.30
C LEU A 93 5.31 -11.49 0.92
N ARG A 94 5.29 -12.73 1.39
CA ARG A 94 6.26 -13.78 1.01
C ARG A 94 6.13 -14.10 -0.48
N ASP A 95 4.91 -14.32 -0.96
CA ASP A 95 4.64 -14.59 -2.38
C ASP A 95 5.08 -13.41 -3.26
N MET A 96 4.84 -12.18 -2.78
CA MET A 96 5.26 -10.97 -3.46
C MET A 96 6.79 -10.82 -3.51
N ALA A 97 7.49 -11.19 -2.42
CA ALA A 97 8.96 -11.17 -2.36
C ALA A 97 9.59 -12.24 -3.25
N ASP A 98 9.02 -13.45 -3.27
CA ASP A 98 9.47 -14.53 -4.16
C ASP A 98 9.29 -14.11 -5.62
N PHE A 99 8.12 -13.57 -5.98
CA PHE A 99 7.87 -13.02 -7.31
C PHE A 99 8.86 -11.91 -7.69
N HIS A 100 9.18 -11.00 -6.75
CA HIS A 100 10.16 -9.93 -6.96
C HIS A 100 11.55 -10.49 -7.29
N ALA A 101 12.01 -11.46 -6.50
CA ALA A 101 13.30 -12.10 -6.68
C ALA A 101 13.37 -12.88 -7.99
N GLU A 102 12.32 -13.65 -8.34
CA GLU A 102 12.26 -14.38 -9.61
C GLU A 102 12.38 -13.49 -10.84
N ARG A 103 11.94 -12.23 -10.75
CA ARG A 103 11.93 -11.30 -11.90
C ARG A 103 13.17 -10.42 -11.96
N ASP A 104 14.06 -10.52 -10.98
CA ASP A 104 15.23 -9.65 -10.85
C ASP A 104 14.83 -8.16 -10.99
N ALA A 105 13.67 -7.81 -10.40
CA ALA A 105 13.11 -6.48 -10.49
C ALA A 105 13.75 -5.58 -9.44
N VAL A 106 13.92 -4.30 -9.75
CA VAL A 106 14.38 -3.30 -8.76
C VAL A 106 13.24 -2.88 -7.85
N ALA A 107 12.04 -2.81 -8.42
CA ALA A 107 10.83 -2.49 -7.70
C ALA A 107 9.70 -3.39 -8.19
N THR A 108 8.85 -3.83 -7.26
CA THR A 108 7.62 -4.52 -7.58
C THR A 108 6.46 -3.83 -6.89
N VAL A 109 5.43 -3.52 -7.67
CA VAL A 109 4.22 -2.83 -7.23
C VAL A 109 3.09 -3.85 -7.14
N ALA A 110 2.40 -3.89 -6.00
CA ALA A 110 1.18 -4.69 -5.88
C ALA A 110 0.09 -4.06 -6.75
N LEU A 111 -0.65 -4.88 -7.49
CA LEU A 111 -1.66 -4.44 -8.44
C LEU A 111 -3.04 -4.88 -7.98
N ALA A 112 -3.96 -3.92 -7.92
CA ALA A 112 -5.37 -4.13 -7.58
C ALA A 112 -6.29 -3.82 -8.77
N ARG A 113 -7.48 -4.43 -8.78
CA ARG A 113 -8.57 -4.08 -9.71
C ARG A 113 -9.79 -3.61 -8.90
N PRO A 114 -9.91 -2.30 -8.63
CA PRO A 114 -11.06 -1.77 -7.91
C PRO A 114 -12.34 -1.96 -8.73
N ARG A 115 -13.47 -1.99 -8.04
CA ARG A 115 -14.77 -1.86 -8.70
C ARG A 115 -15.01 -0.41 -9.10
N LEU A 116 -15.57 -0.21 -10.29
CA LEU A 116 -15.98 1.12 -10.72
C LEU A 116 -17.09 1.63 -9.80
N PRO A 117 -17.09 2.92 -9.43
CA PRO A 117 -18.15 3.50 -8.61
C PRO A 117 -19.48 3.68 -9.37
N TRP A 118 -19.47 3.39 -10.67
CA TRP A 118 -20.61 3.53 -11.58
C TRP A 118 -20.98 2.19 -12.21
N GLY A 119 -22.24 2.06 -12.65
CA GLY A 119 -22.64 0.97 -13.53
C GLY A 119 -21.99 1.11 -14.91
N ALA A 120 -21.58 -0.01 -15.51
CA ALA A 120 -21.14 -0.05 -16.90
C ALA A 120 -22.19 -0.73 -17.77
N VAL A 121 -22.18 -0.38 -19.06
CA VAL A 121 -23.05 -1.00 -20.06
C VAL A 121 -22.21 -1.74 -21.09
N ARG A 122 -22.74 -2.86 -21.59
CA ARG A 122 -22.24 -3.47 -22.82
C ARG A 122 -23.13 -3.06 -23.97
N THR A 123 -22.54 -2.56 -25.03
CA THR A 123 -23.23 -2.21 -26.27
C THR A 123 -22.77 -3.14 -27.39
N ASP A 124 -23.70 -3.56 -28.24
CA ASP A 124 -23.36 -4.27 -29.47
C ASP A 124 -22.81 -3.31 -30.55
N GLY A 125 -22.46 -3.85 -31.72
CA GLY A 125 -21.95 -3.06 -32.85
C GLY A 125 -22.95 -2.08 -33.46
N PHE A 126 -24.23 -2.16 -33.10
CA PHE A 126 -25.30 -1.26 -33.55
C PHE A 126 -25.65 -0.19 -32.52
N GLY A 127 -24.97 -0.20 -31.36
CA GLY A 127 -25.20 0.76 -30.27
C GLY A 127 -26.39 0.42 -29.37
N LEU A 128 -26.95 -0.80 -29.48
CA LEU A 128 -27.98 -1.28 -28.54
C LEU A 128 -27.31 -1.81 -27.27
N ILE A 129 -27.86 -1.44 -26.11
CA ILE A 129 -27.36 -1.93 -24.82
C ILE A 129 -27.82 -3.39 -24.64
N SER A 130 -26.87 -4.30 -24.48
CA SER A 130 -27.12 -5.73 -24.24
C SER A 130 -27.07 -6.11 -22.76
N ASP A 131 -26.43 -5.30 -21.91
CA ASP A 131 -26.24 -5.60 -20.49
C ASP A 131 -25.98 -4.33 -19.64
N PHE A 132 -26.42 -4.37 -18.38
CA PHE A 132 -26.16 -3.37 -17.35
C PHE A 132 -25.47 -4.05 -16.16
N ILE A 133 -24.22 -3.69 -15.92
CA ILE A 133 -23.39 -4.30 -14.88
C ILE A 133 -23.19 -3.27 -13.78
N GLU A 134 -23.69 -3.56 -12.59
CA GLU A 134 -23.46 -2.71 -11.42
C GLU A 134 -22.02 -2.86 -10.91
N ALA A 135 -21.33 -1.73 -10.75
CA ALA A 135 -19.98 -1.64 -10.17
C ALA A 135 -19.02 -2.77 -10.63
N PRO A 136 -18.82 -2.95 -11.95
CA PRO A 136 -17.94 -4.01 -12.45
C PRO A 136 -16.50 -3.75 -12.02
N PRO A 137 -15.65 -4.79 -11.97
CA PRO A 137 -14.22 -4.60 -11.80
C PRO A 137 -13.66 -3.76 -12.95
N SER A 138 -12.70 -2.89 -12.63
CA SER A 138 -11.94 -2.12 -13.61
C SER A 138 -11.23 -3.04 -14.60
N THR A 139 -11.21 -2.63 -15.87
CA THR A 139 -10.38 -3.27 -16.91
C THR A 139 -8.90 -2.93 -16.77
N PHE A 140 -8.58 -1.89 -15.99
CA PHE A 140 -7.22 -1.50 -15.66
C PHE A 140 -6.84 -1.98 -14.26
N GLU A 141 -5.60 -2.44 -14.14
CA GLU A 141 -4.92 -2.60 -12.86
C GLU A 141 -4.37 -1.25 -12.40
N ILE A 142 -4.37 -1.05 -11.09
CA ILE A 142 -3.86 0.16 -10.45
C ILE A 142 -2.79 -0.20 -9.42
N ASN A 143 -1.97 0.79 -9.08
CA ASN A 143 -1.07 0.70 -7.93
C ASN A 143 -1.90 0.49 -6.65
N ALA A 144 -1.67 -0.63 -5.97
CA ALA A 144 -2.35 -1.01 -4.74
C ALA A 144 -1.74 -0.35 -3.49
N GLY A 145 -0.69 0.45 -3.64
CA GLY A 145 -0.04 1.15 -2.55
C GLY A 145 0.82 0.25 -1.65
N VAL A 146 1.19 -0.94 -2.12
CA VAL A 146 2.13 -1.86 -1.45
C VAL A 146 3.25 -2.21 -2.41
N TYR A 147 4.48 -2.25 -1.90
CA TYR A 147 5.67 -2.37 -2.71
C TYR A 147 6.70 -3.28 -2.04
N VAL A 148 7.52 -3.94 -2.86
CA VAL A 148 8.80 -4.52 -2.45
C VAL A 148 9.90 -3.95 -3.35
N PHE A 149 11.01 -3.59 -2.71
CA PHE A 149 12.11 -2.88 -3.34
C PHE A 149 13.42 -3.61 -3.09
N SER A 150 14.26 -3.68 -4.11
CA SER A 150 15.66 -4.05 -3.97
C SER A 150 16.44 -2.96 -3.21
N PRO A 151 17.55 -3.30 -2.55
CA PRO A 151 18.37 -2.35 -1.76
C PRO A 151 18.69 -1.06 -2.51
N GLU A 152 19.09 -1.20 -3.78
CA GLU A 152 19.51 -0.08 -4.65
C GLU A 152 18.39 0.93 -4.95
N PHE A 153 17.11 0.54 -4.80
CA PHE A 153 15.99 1.42 -5.11
C PHE A 153 16.00 2.71 -4.30
N ALA A 154 16.46 2.67 -3.04
CA ALA A 154 16.54 3.85 -2.19
C ALA A 154 17.43 4.96 -2.81
N GLY A 155 18.48 4.56 -3.53
CA GLY A 155 19.36 5.50 -4.25
C GLY A 155 18.72 6.12 -5.49
N LEU A 156 17.67 5.51 -6.04
CA LEU A 156 16.95 5.96 -7.23
C LEU A 156 15.77 6.89 -6.91
N LEU A 157 15.43 7.02 -5.63
CA LEU A 157 14.38 7.94 -5.19
C LEU A 157 14.85 9.40 -5.30
N PRO A 158 13.94 10.31 -5.70
CA PRO A 158 14.26 11.73 -5.75
C PRO A 158 14.41 12.28 -4.32
N GLU A 159 15.24 13.31 -4.14
CA GLU A 159 15.31 14.03 -2.85
C GLU A 159 13.98 14.73 -2.52
N ARG A 160 13.26 15.19 -3.55
CA ARG A 160 11.93 15.78 -3.44
C ARG A 160 11.03 15.40 -4.60
N GLY A 161 9.74 15.29 -4.31
CA GLY A 161 8.70 15.02 -5.29
C GLY A 161 8.19 13.60 -5.19
N ASP A 162 7.75 13.06 -6.33
CA ASP A 162 6.92 11.87 -6.37
C ASP A 162 7.54 10.81 -7.28
N HIS A 163 7.90 9.67 -6.69
CA HIS A 163 8.56 8.56 -7.37
C HIS A 163 7.64 7.90 -8.41
N GLU A 164 6.31 7.99 -8.26
CA GLU A 164 5.35 7.50 -9.26
C GLU A 164 5.38 8.30 -10.56
N ARG A 165 5.84 9.55 -10.51
CA ARG A 165 5.94 10.45 -11.67
C ARG A 165 7.34 10.49 -12.27
N THR A 166 8.34 9.96 -11.57
CA THR A 166 9.75 10.02 -11.95
C THR A 166 10.40 8.64 -12.00
N THR A 167 10.69 8.04 -10.84
CA THR A 167 11.43 6.78 -10.70
C THR A 167 10.70 5.58 -11.33
N PHE A 168 9.40 5.39 -11.06
CA PHE A 168 8.65 4.27 -11.63
C PHE A 168 8.54 4.31 -13.15
N PRO A 169 8.17 5.43 -13.80
CA PRO A 169 8.17 5.52 -15.26
C PRO A 169 9.55 5.25 -15.88
N HIS A 170 10.64 5.59 -15.19
CA HIS A 170 11.99 5.29 -15.66
C HIS A 170 12.28 3.78 -15.58
N LEU A 171 12.09 3.16 -14.40
CA LEU A 171 12.28 1.71 -14.22
C LEU A 171 11.38 0.87 -15.12
N ALA A 172 10.15 1.33 -15.39
CA ALA A 172 9.24 0.67 -16.33
C ALA A 172 9.82 0.62 -17.76
N ARG A 173 10.39 1.73 -18.25
CA ARG A 173 11.04 1.77 -19.57
C ARG A 173 12.28 0.89 -19.63
N GLU A 174 12.99 0.74 -18.51
CA GLU A 174 14.16 -0.14 -18.38
C GLU A 174 13.78 -1.61 -18.14
N ARG A 175 12.48 -1.94 -18.02
CA ARG A 175 11.98 -3.28 -17.68
C ARG A 175 12.47 -3.80 -16.32
N ARG A 176 12.70 -2.88 -15.37
CA ARG A 176 13.13 -3.12 -13.98
C ARG A 176 12.02 -2.89 -12.95
N LEU A 177 10.82 -2.54 -13.41
CA LEU A 177 9.61 -2.43 -12.60
C LEU A 177 8.67 -3.60 -12.91
N ALA A 178 8.31 -4.39 -11.90
CA ALA A 178 7.37 -5.49 -12.03
C ALA A 178 6.03 -5.19 -11.35
N GLY A 179 4.97 -5.87 -11.79
CA GLY A 179 3.64 -5.79 -11.20
C GLY A 179 3.22 -7.13 -10.63
N PHE A 180 2.89 -7.16 -9.33
CA PHE A 180 2.39 -8.35 -8.64
C PHE A 180 0.88 -8.23 -8.46
N THR A 181 0.09 -8.99 -9.22
CA THR A 181 -1.38 -8.98 -9.09
C THR A 181 -1.79 -9.60 -7.76
N ILE A 182 -2.49 -8.84 -6.93
CA ILE A 182 -3.02 -9.34 -5.65
C ILE A 182 -3.92 -10.56 -5.92
N PRO A 183 -3.73 -11.69 -5.20
CA PRO A 183 -4.53 -12.88 -5.40
C PRO A 183 -6.03 -12.63 -5.30
N GLN A 184 -6.80 -13.30 -6.15
CA GLN A 184 -8.26 -13.19 -6.11
C GLN A 184 -8.78 -13.69 -4.76
N GLY A 185 -9.62 -12.88 -4.11
CA GLY A 185 -10.17 -13.17 -2.78
C GLY A 185 -9.38 -12.57 -1.62
N SER A 186 -8.17 -12.05 -1.86
CA SER A 186 -7.46 -11.24 -0.87
C SER A 186 -8.17 -9.92 -0.59
N TYR A 187 -8.10 -9.47 0.64
CA TYR A 187 -8.67 -8.18 1.05
C TYR A 187 -7.75 -7.04 0.61
N TRP A 188 -8.29 -6.02 -0.05
CA TRP A 188 -7.57 -4.79 -0.35
C TRP A 188 -8.54 -3.61 -0.45
N ARG A 189 -8.22 -2.51 0.23
CA ARG A 189 -8.98 -1.27 0.20
C ARG A 189 -8.09 -0.07 0.54
N ALA A 190 -8.22 1.01 -0.23
CA ALA A 190 -7.73 2.33 0.15
C ALA A 190 -8.80 3.03 1.02
N ILE A 191 -8.39 3.58 2.16
CA ILE A 191 -9.28 4.25 3.12
C ILE A 191 -9.10 5.76 3.01
N ASP A 192 -9.69 6.34 1.96
CA ASP A 192 -9.58 7.77 1.65
C ASP A 192 -10.75 8.59 2.22
N THR A 193 -11.92 7.96 2.41
CA THR A 193 -13.15 8.66 2.79
C THR A 193 -13.87 8.00 3.97
N ALA A 194 -14.78 8.75 4.60
CA ALA A 194 -15.67 8.21 5.64
C ALA A 194 -16.58 7.08 5.12
N LYS A 195 -16.90 7.09 3.83
CA LYS A 195 -17.63 6.00 3.19
C LYS A 195 -16.79 4.72 3.18
N ASP A 196 -15.50 4.82 2.87
CA ASP A 196 -14.60 3.66 2.86
C ASP A 196 -14.47 3.03 4.24
N LEU A 197 -14.39 3.85 5.30
CA LEU A 197 -14.41 3.37 6.68
C LEU A 197 -15.68 2.60 7.03
N THR A 198 -16.83 3.13 6.61
CA THR A 198 -18.13 2.49 6.88
C THR A 198 -18.24 1.15 6.15
N GLU A 199 -17.83 1.09 4.89
CA GLU A 199 -17.83 -0.16 4.12
C GLU A 199 -16.86 -1.18 4.71
N ALA A 200 -15.65 -0.75 5.08
CA ALA A 200 -14.65 -1.64 5.66
C ALA A 200 -15.10 -2.20 7.03
N ALA A 201 -15.80 -1.42 7.83
CA ALA A 201 -16.42 -1.88 9.07
C ALA A 201 -17.55 -2.90 8.83
N LYS A 202 -18.38 -2.71 7.79
CA LYS A 202 -19.41 -3.69 7.40
C LYS A 202 -18.79 -5.01 6.94
N GLU A 203 -17.71 -4.94 6.17
CA GLU A 203 -16.98 -6.11 5.67
C GLU A 203 -16.34 -6.91 6.83
N LEU A 204 -15.77 -6.25 7.84
CA LEU A 204 -15.31 -6.93 9.05
C LEU A 204 -16.44 -7.68 9.77
N ALA A 205 -17.59 -7.03 9.93
CA ALA A 205 -18.73 -7.60 10.63
C ALA A 205 -19.36 -8.81 9.89
N SER A 206 -19.16 -8.92 8.58
CA SER A 206 -19.62 -10.07 7.78
C SER A 206 -18.65 -11.24 7.75
N HIS A 207 -17.33 -11.00 7.87
CA HIS A 207 -16.30 -12.05 7.92
C HIS A 207 -16.08 -12.65 9.32
N GLY A 208 -16.61 -11.99 10.37
CA GLY A 208 -16.59 -12.48 11.75
C GLY A 208 -17.72 -13.44 12.13
N ARG A 209 -18.43 -14.05 11.17
CA ARG A 209 -19.47 -15.07 11.40
C ARG A 209 -19.11 -16.41 10.78
#